data_AF-A0A8T2K1C7-F1
#
_entry.id   AF-A0A8T2K1C7-F1
#
_cell.length_a   1.000
_cell.length_b   1.000
_cell.length_c   1.000
_cell.angle_alpha   90.00
_cell.angle_beta   90.00
_cell.angle_gamma   90.00
#
_symmetry.space_group_name_H-M   'P 1'
#
loop_
_entity.id
_entity.type
_entity.pdbx_description
1 polymer ?
#
loop_
_entity_poly.entity_id
_entity_poly.type
_entity_poly.pdbx_seq_one_letter_code
_entity_poly.pdbx_strand_id
1 'polypeptide(L)'
;MSILYHHLVSFSGKHVYLVATINGNLVVRPYTPISTDDERGYVDLIVKIYFRGQHPNYPDGGKMSQYLENLSIGNIIEVQGPRGLLAYKGKGQFEIQPNKKSAAVRKCARQVGMIAGGTGLTPMLQLIKTILNEPEDLTKCSLLFANKSESDIILRKELQELQLKHSGRFRVWFAVDNAPRGWEYSKGVINREMMQAQLPPPADDVLILLCGPPAMIQITCKPNLSLLGYQEDMCFIY
;
A
#
# COMPACT_ATOMS: atom_id res chain seq x y z
N MET A 1 -6.41 -15.32 7.58
CA MET A 1 -5.84 -15.64 8.90
C MET A 1 -6.45 -14.66 9.89
N SER A 2 -7.34 -15.10 10.79
CA SER A 2 -8.04 -14.19 11.71
C SER A 2 -7.22 -13.99 12.99
N ILE A 3 -6.91 -12.74 13.33
CA ILE A 3 -6.21 -12.36 14.58
C ILE A 3 -7.25 -11.70 15.51
N LEU A 4 -7.38 -12.19 16.74
CA LEU A 4 -8.24 -11.61 17.78
C LEU A 4 -7.60 -10.33 18.36
N TYR A 5 -8.31 -9.20 18.33
CA TYR A 5 -7.82 -7.88 18.81
C TYR A 5 -8.87 -7.15 19.67
N HIS A 6 -8.45 -6.52 20.79
CA HIS A 6 -9.29 -5.68 21.64
C HIS A 6 -9.14 -4.17 21.30
N HIS A 7 -10.09 -3.66 20.52
CA HIS A 7 -10.70 -2.32 20.40
C HIS A 7 -10.04 -0.96 20.74
N LEU A 8 -8.72 -0.78 20.87
CA LEU A 8 -8.17 0.57 21.17
C LEU A 8 -7.15 1.18 20.19
N VAL A 9 -6.83 0.55 19.06
CA VAL A 9 -5.81 1.13 18.16
C VAL A 9 -6.20 1.08 16.70
N SER A 10 -6.33 2.26 16.08
CA SER A 10 -6.58 2.41 14.64
C SER A 10 -5.38 1.96 13.83
N PHE A 11 -5.64 1.18 12.79
CA PHE A 11 -4.63 0.78 11.82
C PHE A 11 -4.47 1.75 10.66
N SER A 12 -5.32 2.77 10.52
CA SER A 12 -5.36 3.63 9.34
C SER A 12 -4.03 4.37 9.11
N GLY A 13 -3.29 3.95 8.07
CA GLY A 13 -1.97 4.46 7.73
C GLY A 13 -0.80 3.71 8.37
N LYS A 14 -1.08 2.63 9.12
CA LYS A 14 -0.14 1.87 9.94
C LYS A 14 -0.13 0.39 9.55
N HIS A 15 0.94 -0.28 9.94
CA HIS A 15 1.16 -1.71 9.73
C HIS A 15 1.40 -2.45 11.06
N VAL A 16 1.38 -3.77 10.99
CA VAL A 16 1.81 -4.66 12.06
C VAL A 16 3.07 -5.41 11.65
N TYR A 17 3.82 -5.91 12.62
CA TYR A 17 4.88 -6.89 12.37
C TYR A 17 4.36 -8.27 12.72
N LEU A 18 4.50 -9.21 11.80
CA LEU A 18 4.41 -10.63 12.10
C LEU A 18 5.78 -11.12 12.56
N VAL A 19 5.79 -11.88 13.65
CA VAL A 19 6.99 -12.40 14.30
C VAL A 19 6.91 -13.92 14.36
N ALA A 20 7.93 -14.60 13.86
CA ALA A 20 8.02 -16.06 13.91
C ALA A 20 9.48 -16.52 13.95
N THR A 21 9.74 -17.64 14.64
CA THR A 21 11.03 -18.34 14.56
C THR A 21 10.98 -19.36 13.42
N ILE A 22 11.73 -19.11 12.35
CA ILE A 22 11.75 -19.94 11.13
C ILE A 22 13.15 -20.51 10.96
N ASN A 23 13.27 -21.84 11.02
CA ASN A 23 14.56 -22.55 10.95
C ASN A 23 15.60 -21.99 11.96
N GLY A 24 15.18 -21.85 13.22
CA GLY A 24 16.02 -21.35 14.31
C GLY A 24 16.32 -19.83 14.28
N ASN A 25 15.82 -19.10 13.28
CA ASN A 25 16.06 -17.66 13.15
C ASN A 25 14.79 -16.85 13.43
N LEU A 26 14.90 -15.78 14.21
CA LEU A 26 13.82 -14.82 14.39
C LEU A 26 13.57 -14.04 13.09
N VAL A 27 12.37 -14.15 12.53
CA VAL A 27 11.94 -13.46 11.32
C VAL A 27 10.81 -12.49 11.67
N VAL A 28 11.06 -11.20 11.46
CA VAL A 28 10.10 -10.12 11.68
C VAL A 28 9.79 -9.44 10.35
N ARG A 29 8.52 -9.35 9.97
CA ARG A 29 8.11 -8.75 8.68
C ARG A 29 6.89 -7.84 8.82
N PRO A 30 6.90 -6.65 8.20
CA PRO A 30 5.75 -5.77 8.22
C PRO A 30 4.66 -6.29 7.27
N TYR A 31 3.41 -6.17 7.70
CA TYR A 31 2.21 -6.40 6.90
C TYR A 31 1.20 -5.32 7.22
N THR A 32 0.55 -4.78 6.19
CA THR A 32 -0.52 -3.80 6.39
C THR A 32 -1.87 -4.49 6.33
N PRO A 33 -2.63 -4.52 7.44
CA PRO A 33 -4.02 -4.92 7.42
C PRO A 33 -4.84 -4.19 6.37
N ILE A 34 -5.67 -4.93 5.64
CA ILE A 34 -6.66 -4.34 4.73
C ILE A 34 -8.06 -4.24 5.35
N SER A 35 -8.22 -4.77 6.57
CA SER A 35 -9.44 -4.58 7.34
C SER A 35 -9.55 -3.14 7.86
N THR A 36 -10.77 -2.65 7.97
CA THR A 36 -11.07 -1.35 8.60
C THR A 36 -11.33 -1.50 10.10
N ASP A 37 -11.23 -0.41 10.86
CA ASP A 37 -11.42 -0.45 12.33
C ASP A 37 -12.86 -0.86 12.75
N ASP A 38 -13.82 -0.80 11.83
CA ASP A 38 -15.21 -1.26 12.04
C ASP A 38 -15.36 -2.79 12.01
N GLU A 39 -14.39 -3.51 11.44
CA GLU A 39 -14.41 -4.98 11.36
C GLU A 39 -13.93 -5.57 12.69
N ARG A 40 -14.84 -6.24 13.40
CA ARG A 40 -14.60 -6.71 14.78
C ARG A 40 -14.17 -8.17 14.85
N GLY A 41 -13.16 -8.44 15.67
CA GLY A 41 -12.74 -9.80 16.04
C GLY A 41 -11.81 -10.50 15.06
N TYR A 42 -11.51 -9.90 13.91
CA TYR A 42 -10.54 -10.41 12.94
C TYR A 42 -9.77 -9.27 12.26
N VAL A 43 -8.72 -9.66 11.54
CA VAL A 43 -7.98 -8.78 10.63
C VAL A 43 -7.58 -9.59 9.41
N ASP A 44 -7.64 -8.98 8.24
CA ASP A 44 -7.24 -9.59 6.99
C ASP A 44 -5.90 -9.04 6.51
N LEU A 45 -5.01 -9.96 6.15
CA LEU A 45 -3.73 -9.69 5.53
C LEU A 45 -3.73 -10.28 4.12
N ILE A 46 -3.32 -9.47 3.14
CA ILE A 46 -3.02 -9.97 1.81
C ILE A 46 -1.53 -10.32 1.77
N VAL A 47 -1.24 -11.57 1.43
CA VAL A 47 0.13 -12.07 1.37
C VAL A 47 0.37 -12.67 -0.01
N LYS A 48 1.31 -12.10 -0.77
CA LYS A 48 1.86 -12.77 -1.96
C LYS A 48 2.87 -13.81 -1.51
N ILE A 49 2.66 -15.06 -1.90
CA ILE A 49 3.58 -16.15 -1.57
C ILE A 49 4.76 -16.14 -2.55
N TYR A 50 5.97 -15.97 -2.01
CA TYR A 50 7.20 -16.09 -2.77
C TYR A 50 7.77 -17.49 -2.59
N PHE A 51 7.42 -18.43 -3.47
CA PHE A 51 7.89 -19.81 -3.39
C PHE A 51 9.36 -19.94 -3.79
N ARG A 52 10.05 -20.92 -3.18
CA ARG A 52 11.38 -21.36 -3.62
C ARG A 52 11.40 -21.79 -5.09
N GLY A 53 12.53 -21.59 -5.77
CA GLY A 53 12.76 -22.01 -7.15
C GLY A 53 12.05 -21.17 -8.23
N GLN A 54 11.23 -20.19 -7.88
CA GLN A 54 10.48 -19.39 -8.86
C GLN A 54 11.23 -18.16 -9.39
N HIS A 55 12.22 -17.64 -8.66
CA HIS A 55 12.94 -16.44 -9.06
C HIS A 55 14.46 -16.68 -9.05
N PRO A 56 15.18 -16.40 -10.16
CA PRO A 56 16.61 -16.72 -10.28
C PRO A 56 17.46 -16.00 -9.23
N ASN A 57 17.12 -14.76 -8.91
CA ASN A 57 17.85 -13.97 -7.89
C ASN A 57 17.44 -14.30 -6.45
N TYR A 58 16.37 -15.08 -6.24
CA TYR A 58 15.84 -15.41 -4.91
C TYR A 58 15.43 -16.90 -4.85
N PRO A 59 16.40 -17.82 -5.00
CA PRO A 59 16.12 -19.25 -5.14
C PRO A 59 15.43 -19.86 -3.92
N ASP A 60 15.67 -19.32 -2.71
CA ASP A 60 15.06 -19.81 -1.47
C ASP A 60 13.62 -19.32 -1.24
N GLY A 61 13.16 -18.35 -2.04
CA GLY A 61 11.87 -17.70 -1.87
C GLY A 61 11.78 -16.83 -0.59
N GLY A 62 10.55 -16.49 -0.20
CA GLY A 62 10.27 -15.64 0.96
C GLY A 62 10.12 -16.46 2.24
N LYS A 63 10.93 -16.17 3.27
CA LYS A 63 10.90 -16.87 4.57
C LYS A 63 9.52 -16.79 5.23
N MET A 64 9.04 -15.57 5.52
CA MET A 64 7.75 -15.38 6.21
C MET A 64 6.55 -15.76 5.33
N SER A 65 6.57 -15.43 4.04
CA SER A 65 5.44 -15.78 3.16
C SER A 65 5.24 -17.29 3.03
N GLN A 66 6.32 -18.06 2.85
CA GLN A 66 6.22 -19.53 2.83
C GLN A 66 5.86 -20.11 4.21
N TYR A 67 6.30 -19.48 5.31
CA TYR A 67 5.87 -19.89 6.65
C TYR A 67 4.36 -19.73 6.82
N LEU A 68 3.80 -18.58 6.42
CA LEU A 68 2.36 -18.31 6.47
C LEU A 68 1.54 -19.27 5.61
N GLU A 69 2.03 -19.61 4.42
CA GLU A 69 1.38 -20.60 3.53
C GLU A 69 1.27 -21.99 4.18
N ASN A 70 2.21 -22.34 5.05
CA ASN A 70 2.24 -23.65 5.71
C ASN A 70 1.50 -23.67 7.07
N LEU A 71 0.90 -22.55 7.49
CA LEU A 71 0.09 -22.52 8.70
C LEU A 71 -1.27 -23.19 8.46
N SER A 72 -1.65 -24.06 9.38
CA SER A 72 -3.01 -24.60 9.42
C SER A 72 -3.95 -23.67 10.16
N ILE A 73 -5.24 -23.74 9.84
CA ILE A 73 -6.29 -23.06 10.61
C ILE A 73 -6.17 -23.46 12.08
N GLY A 74 -6.23 -22.47 12.98
CA GLY A 74 -6.01 -22.65 14.41
C GLY A 74 -4.57 -22.45 14.89
N ASN A 75 -3.59 -22.34 13.98
CA ASN A 75 -2.24 -21.93 14.35
C ASN A 75 -2.20 -20.45 14.77
N ILE A 76 -1.30 -20.15 15.70
CA ILE A 76 -1.09 -18.82 16.26
C ILE A 76 0.22 -18.26 15.72
N ILE A 77 0.22 -16.97 15.41
CA ILE A 77 1.44 -16.20 15.10
C ILE A 77 1.47 -14.94 15.95
N GLU A 78 2.67 -14.54 16.37
CA GLU A 78 2.85 -13.31 17.13
C GLU A 78 2.71 -12.08 16.21
N VAL A 79 1.99 -11.08 16.72
CA VAL A 79 1.73 -9.81 16.04
C VAL A 79 2.15 -8.67 16.95
N GLN A 80 2.97 -7.75 16.43
CA GLN A 80 3.38 -6.54 17.14
C GLN A 80 2.92 -5.30 16.39
N GLY A 81 2.19 -4.41 17.05
CA GLY A 81 1.77 -3.15 16.44
C GLY A 81 0.60 -2.47 17.15
N PRO A 82 0.05 -1.41 16.52
CA PRO A 82 0.43 -0.87 15.20
C PRO A 82 1.73 -0.05 15.21
N ARG A 83 2.37 0.03 14.04
CA ARG A 83 3.62 0.75 13.76
C ARG A 83 3.46 1.56 12.47
N GLY A 84 4.33 2.51 12.23
CA GLY A 84 4.27 3.38 11.06
C GLY A 84 4.40 4.85 11.46
N LEU A 85 4.89 5.65 10.52
CA LEU A 85 5.11 7.09 10.71
C LEU A 85 3.95 7.94 10.21
N LEU A 86 3.01 7.35 9.48
CA LEU A 86 1.79 7.99 9.00
C LEU A 86 0.59 7.47 9.79
N ALA A 87 -0.32 8.37 10.14
CA ALA A 87 -1.65 8.03 10.62
C ALA A 87 -2.69 8.88 9.89
N TYR A 88 -3.74 8.23 9.39
CA TYR A 88 -4.90 8.93 8.85
C TYR A 88 -5.92 9.17 9.96
N LYS A 89 -6.38 10.41 10.10
CA LYS A 89 -7.28 10.86 11.16
C LYS A 89 -8.69 11.16 10.65
N GLY A 90 -8.96 10.81 9.39
CA GLY A 90 -10.22 11.10 8.70
C GLY A 90 -10.27 12.49 8.06
N LYS A 91 -11.16 12.67 7.09
CA LYS A 91 -11.50 13.96 6.47
C LYS A 91 -10.27 14.72 5.96
N GLY A 92 -9.39 13.97 5.28
CA GLY A 92 -8.15 14.48 4.70
C GLY A 92 -7.04 14.80 5.71
N GLN A 93 -7.23 14.55 7.00
CA GLN A 93 -6.23 14.85 8.02
C GLN A 93 -5.23 13.71 8.17
N PHE A 94 -3.95 14.02 8.02
CA PHE A 94 -2.82 13.12 8.21
C PHE A 94 -1.91 13.63 9.33
N GLU A 95 -1.40 12.70 10.13
CA GLU A 95 -0.28 12.93 11.05
C GLU A 95 0.93 12.16 10.52
N ILE A 96 1.99 12.88 10.14
CA ILE A 96 3.18 12.28 9.53
C ILE A 96 4.41 12.64 10.36
N GLN A 97 5.12 11.63 10.85
CA GLN A 97 6.40 11.80 11.53
C GLN A 97 7.54 11.76 10.50
N PRO A 98 8.39 12.81 10.41
CA PRO A 98 9.54 12.79 9.51
C PRO A 98 10.52 11.65 9.82
N ASN A 99 10.62 11.28 11.10
CA ASN A 99 11.37 10.12 11.58
C ASN A 99 10.82 9.70 12.95
N LYS A 100 11.26 8.54 13.46
CA LYS A 100 10.78 7.93 14.72
C LYS A 100 10.98 8.79 15.98
N LYS A 101 11.81 9.83 15.93
CA LYS A 101 12.13 10.70 17.07
C LYS A 101 11.48 12.07 16.97
N SER A 102 10.93 12.42 15.82
CA SER A 102 10.29 13.71 15.57
C SER A 102 8.81 13.67 15.95
N ALA A 103 8.29 14.81 16.40
CA ALA A 103 6.85 15.00 16.55
C ALA A 103 6.15 14.86 15.18
N ALA A 104 4.90 14.41 15.21
CA ALA A 104 4.10 14.32 13.99
C ALA A 104 3.74 15.72 13.48
N VAL A 105 3.87 15.91 12.18
CA VAL A 105 3.39 17.09 11.45
C VAL A 105 2.00 16.79 10.92
N ARG A 106 1.06 17.72 11.13
CA ARG A 106 -0.29 17.60 10.58
C ARG A 106 -0.32 18.11 9.15
N LYS A 107 -0.94 17.34 8.26
CA LYS A 107 -1.21 17.71 6.88
C LYS A 107 -2.67 17.51 6.56
N CYS A 108 -3.26 18.45 5.83
CA CYS A 108 -4.61 18.34 5.29
C CYS A 108 -4.50 18.14 3.78
N ALA A 109 -4.95 16.99 3.28
CA ALA A 109 -4.94 16.68 1.86
C ALA A 109 -6.36 16.44 1.33
N ARG A 110 -6.75 17.23 0.33
CA ARG A 110 -8.00 17.02 -0.42
C ARG A 110 -7.82 15.95 -1.49
N GLN A 111 -6.61 15.77 -2.00
CA GLN A 111 -6.28 14.76 -2.99
C GLN A 111 -5.05 13.97 -2.54
N VAL A 112 -5.12 12.65 -2.68
CA VAL A 112 -4.03 11.73 -2.34
C VAL A 112 -3.66 10.96 -3.60
N GLY A 113 -2.48 11.25 -4.15
CA GLY A 113 -1.87 10.43 -5.18
C GLY A 113 -1.18 9.23 -4.54
N MET A 114 -1.34 8.05 -5.12
CA MET A 114 -0.81 6.80 -4.57
C MET A 114 -0.05 6.07 -5.67
N ILE A 115 1.20 5.71 -5.41
CA ILE A 115 2.01 4.90 -6.31
C ILE A 115 2.35 3.59 -5.62
N ALA A 116 1.82 2.48 -6.13
CA ALA A 116 1.99 1.16 -5.54
C ALA A 116 2.72 0.22 -6.52
N GLY A 117 3.62 -0.62 -5.99
CA GLY A 117 4.24 -1.72 -6.73
C GLY A 117 3.99 -3.07 -6.06
N GLY A 118 3.33 -4.01 -6.76
CA GLY A 118 3.03 -5.35 -6.24
C GLY A 118 2.32 -5.33 -4.88
N THR A 119 2.90 -5.96 -3.87
CA THR A 119 2.32 -6.01 -2.50
C THR A 119 2.26 -4.65 -1.79
N GLY A 120 2.94 -3.63 -2.33
CA GLY A 120 2.81 -2.23 -1.90
C GLY A 120 1.42 -1.62 -2.12
N LEU A 121 0.48 -2.37 -2.72
CA LEU A 121 -0.94 -2.00 -2.72
C LEU A 121 -1.53 -1.92 -1.31
N THR A 122 -1.11 -2.78 -0.38
CA THR A 122 -1.83 -2.97 0.90
C THR A 122 -1.96 -1.70 1.76
N PRO A 123 -0.93 -0.84 1.94
CA PRO A 123 -1.13 0.44 2.64
C PRO A 123 -2.06 1.40 1.90
N MET A 124 -2.02 1.39 0.56
CA MET A 124 -2.90 2.23 -0.26
C MET A 124 -4.34 1.78 -0.12
N LEU A 125 -4.61 0.48 -0.25
CA LEU A 125 -5.95 -0.09 -0.15
C LEU A 125 -6.56 0.13 1.25
N GLN A 126 -5.76 0.02 2.31
CA GLN A 126 -6.21 0.32 3.67
C GLN A 126 -6.75 1.77 3.74
N LEU A 127 -5.98 2.75 3.28
CA LEU A 127 -6.41 4.15 3.27
C LEU A 127 -7.59 4.39 2.34
N ILE A 128 -7.59 3.82 1.13
CA ILE A 128 -8.70 3.92 0.19
C ILE A 128 -9.99 3.41 0.83
N LYS A 129 -9.97 2.23 1.46
CA LYS A 129 -11.15 1.68 2.15
C LYS A 129 -11.60 2.58 3.30
N THR A 130 -10.68 3.04 4.16
CA THR A 130 -11.01 3.96 5.26
C THR A 130 -11.68 5.23 4.76
N ILE A 131 -11.14 5.86 3.71
CA ILE A 131 -11.69 7.11 3.13
C ILE A 131 -13.05 6.86 2.49
N LEU A 132 -13.18 5.80 1.69
CA LEU A 132 -14.40 5.56 0.92
C LEU A 132 -15.58 5.12 1.79
N ASN A 133 -15.31 4.44 2.90
CA ASN A 133 -16.31 3.99 3.87
C ASN A 133 -16.89 5.12 4.72
N GLU A 134 -16.19 6.25 4.86
CA GLU A 134 -16.71 7.45 5.55
C GLU A 134 -17.40 8.37 4.53
N PRO A 135 -18.75 8.51 4.56
CA PRO A 135 -19.47 9.33 3.59
C PRO A 135 -19.16 10.82 3.69
N GLU A 136 -18.81 11.31 4.88
CA GLU A 136 -18.44 12.72 5.09
C GLU A 136 -17.00 13.03 4.68
N ASP A 137 -16.23 12.00 4.29
CA ASP A 137 -14.86 12.16 3.83
C ASP A 137 -14.80 12.43 2.33
N LEU A 138 -14.46 13.68 1.99
CA LEU A 138 -14.41 14.15 0.61
C LEU A 138 -13.02 14.02 -0.02
N THR A 139 -12.05 13.39 0.67
CA THR A 139 -10.71 13.15 0.11
C THR A 139 -10.81 12.28 -1.14
N LYS A 140 -10.09 12.69 -2.20
CA LYS A 140 -10.00 11.93 -3.45
C LYS A 140 -8.71 11.13 -3.51
N CYS A 141 -8.76 9.90 -4.00
CA CYS A 141 -7.61 9.02 -4.17
C CYS A 141 -7.36 8.68 -5.63
N SER A 142 -6.13 8.85 -6.10
CA SER A 142 -5.67 8.44 -7.43
C SER A 142 -4.56 7.42 -7.30
N LEU A 143 -4.84 6.16 -7.64
CA LEU A 143 -3.90 5.05 -7.53
C LEU A 143 -3.26 4.71 -8.89
N LEU A 144 -1.94 4.85 -8.99
CA LEU A 144 -1.11 4.32 -10.06
C LEU A 144 -0.47 3.00 -9.58
N PHE A 145 -0.94 1.87 -10.11
CA PHE A 145 -0.59 0.54 -9.61
C PHE A 145 0.23 -0.28 -10.61
N ALA A 146 1.51 -0.49 -10.27
CA ALA A 146 2.51 -1.16 -11.11
C ALA A 146 2.69 -2.65 -10.74
N ASN A 147 2.72 -3.51 -11.77
CA ASN A 147 2.96 -4.95 -11.63
C ASN A 147 3.82 -5.48 -12.80
N LYS A 148 4.39 -6.68 -12.68
CA LYS A 148 5.20 -7.27 -13.78
C LYS A 148 4.33 -7.69 -14.96
N SER A 149 3.14 -8.25 -14.70
CA SER A 149 2.20 -8.73 -15.70
C SER A 149 0.76 -8.48 -15.25
N GLU A 150 -0.20 -8.63 -16.15
CA GLU A 150 -1.63 -8.53 -15.82
C GLU A 150 -2.05 -9.54 -14.74
N SER A 151 -1.54 -10.77 -14.80
CA SER A 151 -1.80 -11.83 -13.81
C SER A 151 -1.20 -11.56 -12.43
N ASP A 152 -0.24 -10.65 -12.33
CA ASP A 152 0.35 -10.26 -11.04
C ASP A 152 -0.49 -9.23 -10.28
N ILE A 153 -1.52 -8.63 -10.90
CA ILE A 153 -2.33 -7.57 -10.31
C ILE A 153 -3.25 -8.18 -9.24
N ILE A 154 -2.83 -8.08 -7.99
CA ILE A 154 -3.66 -8.44 -6.84
C ILE A 154 -4.88 -7.52 -6.72
N LEU A 155 -6.04 -8.10 -6.43
CA LEU A 155 -7.31 -7.40 -6.24
C LEU A 155 -7.76 -6.49 -7.39
N ARG A 156 -7.43 -6.86 -8.64
CA ARG A 156 -7.78 -6.02 -9.80
C ARG A 156 -9.27 -5.75 -9.90
N LYS A 157 -10.08 -6.80 -9.79
CA LYS A 157 -11.55 -6.72 -9.96
C LYS A 157 -12.15 -5.85 -8.87
N GLU A 158 -11.72 -6.06 -7.63
CA GLU A 158 -12.15 -5.31 -6.45
C GLU A 158 -11.79 -3.82 -6.57
N LEU A 159 -10.60 -3.49 -7.07
CA LEU A 159 -10.20 -2.10 -7.33
C LEU A 159 -11.07 -1.45 -8.42
N GLN A 160 -11.38 -2.19 -9.50
CA GLN A 160 -12.26 -1.69 -10.56
C GLN A 160 -13.69 -1.49 -10.05
N GLU A 161 -14.22 -2.42 -9.26
CA GLU A 161 -15.53 -2.30 -8.62
C GLU A 161 -15.58 -1.11 -7.64
N LEU A 162 -14.53 -0.92 -6.83
CA LEU A 162 -14.40 0.24 -5.95
C LEU A 162 -14.40 1.55 -6.75
N GLN A 163 -13.67 1.62 -7.87
CA GLN A 163 -13.68 2.79 -8.74
C GLN A 163 -15.08 3.05 -9.33
N LEU A 164 -15.78 2.02 -9.80
CA LEU A 164 -17.13 2.18 -10.35
C LEU A 164 -18.11 2.70 -9.28
N LYS A 165 -18.04 2.16 -8.06
CA LYS A 165 -18.90 2.56 -6.94
C LYS A 165 -18.59 3.97 -6.42
N HIS A 166 -17.34 4.41 -6.49
CA HIS A 166 -16.86 5.67 -5.92
C HIS A 166 -16.18 6.59 -6.94
N SER A 167 -16.68 6.64 -8.18
CA SER A 167 -16.02 7.29 -9.32
C SER A 167 -15.68 8.79 -9.14
N GLY A 168 -16.39 9.50 -8.25
CA GLY A 168 -16.07 10.89 -7.90
C GLY A 168 -14.95 11.06 -6.87
N ARG A 169 -14.58 10.00 -6.15
CA ARG A 169 -13.59 9.99 -5.06
C ARG A 169 -12.42 9.03 -5.27
N PHE A 170 -12.54 8.01 -6.11
CA PHE A 170 -11.47 7.05 -6.34
C PHE A 170 -11.26 6.76 -7.82
N ARG A 171 -10.00 6.77 -8.24
CA ARG A 171 -9.53 6.35 -9.56
C ARG A 171 -8.34 5.40 -9.40
N VAL A 172 -8.32 4.34 -10.19
CA VAL A 172 -7.19 3.41 -10.34
C VAL A 172 -6.72 3.37 -11.79
N TRP A 173 -5.41 3.39 -11.97
CA TRP A 173 -4.74 3.21 -13.25
C TRP A 173 -3.66 2.14 -13.11
N PHE A 174 -3.68 1.14 -14.00
CA PHE A 174 -2.74 0.04 -13.95
C PHE A 174 -1.54 0.29 -14.87
N ALA A 175 -0.37 -0.19 -14.47
CA ALA A 175 0.82 -0.24 -15.32
C ALA A 175 1.44 -1.63 -15.22
N VAL A 176 1.79 -2.23 -16.36
CA VAL A 176 2.45 -3.54 -16.39
C VAL A 176 3.66 -3.56 -17.32
N ASP A 177 4.74 -4.20 -16.88
CA ASP A 177 5.96 -4.36 -17.71
C ASP A 177 5.65 -5.20 -18.95
N ASN A 178 5.01 -6.36 -18.73
CA ASN A 178 4.63 -7.32 -19.76
C ASN A 178 3.13 -7.21 -20.06
N ALA A 179 2.76 -6.22 -20.87
CA ALA A 179 1.38 -5.99 -21.26
C ALA A 179 0.88 -7.06 -22.26
N PRO A 180 -0.30 -7.67 -22.02
CA PRO A 180 -0.95 -8.55 -22.98
C PRO A 180 -1.46 -7.77 -24.20
N ARG A 181 -1.83 -8.48 -25.27
CA ARG A 181 -2.51 -7.87 -26.41
C ARG A 181 -3.85 -7.28 -25.95
N GLY A 182 -4.13 -6.05 -26.36
CA GLY A 182 -5.37 -5.34 -25.97
C GLY A 182 -5.33 -4.70 -24.59
N TRP A 183 -4.15 -4.59 -23.96
CA TRP A 183 -4.01 -3.87 -22.70
C TRP A 183 -4.38 -2.38 -22.85
N GLU A 184 -5.38 -1.95 -22.08
CA GLU A 184 -5.97 -0.61 -22.17
C GLU A 184 -5.27 0.43 -21.30
N TYR A 185 -4.35 0.00 -20.43
CA TYR A 185 -3.62 0.87 -19.51
C TYR A 185 -2.16 1.05 -19.92
N SER A 186 -1.32 1.55 -19.03
CA SER A 186 0.08 1.84 -19.33
C SER A 186 0.92 0.55 -19.43
N LYS A 187 1.85 0.54 -20.38
CA LYS A 187 2.86 -0.52 -20.56
C LYS A 187 4.24 -0.02 -20.13
N GLY A 188 4.99 -0.87 -19.47
CA GLY A 188 6.36 -0.62 -18.99
C GLY A 188 6.42 -0.19 -17.53
N VAL A 189 7.64 0.07 -17.09
CA VAL A 189 7.92 0.60 -15.75
C VAL A 189 7.27 1.98 -15.58
N ILE A 190 6.92 2.32 -14.35
CA ILE A 190 6.44 3.66 -14.01
C ILE A 190 7.38 4.73 -14.59
N ASN A 191 6.81 5.79 -15.16
CA ASN A 191 7.58 6.89 -15.71
C ASN A 191 6.88 8.24 -15.42
N ARG A 192 7.55 9.32 -15.81
CA ARG A 192 7.07 10.68 -15.60
C ARG A 192 5.72 10.93 -16.26
N GLU A 193 5.53 10.44 -17.47
CA GLU A 193 4.32 10.64 -18.26
C GLU A 193 3.11 9.97 -17.59
N MET A 194 3.29 8.76 -17.04
CA MET A 194 2.29 8.08 -16.23
C MET A 194 1.97 8.88 -14.95
N MET A 195 2.99 9.37 -14.24
CA MET A 195 2.78 10.17 -13.03
C MET A 195 2.02 11.45 -13.32
N GLN A 196 2.41 12.18 -14.37
CA GLN A 196 1.77 13.43 -14.77
C GLN A 196 0.31 13.22 -15.19
N ALA A 197 -0.01 12.12 -15.86
CA ALA A 197 -1.36 11.85 -16.34
C ALA A 197 -2.31 11.29 -15.27
N GLN A 198 -1.77 10.58 -14.26
CA GLN A 198 -2.57 9.78 -13.34
C GLN A 198 -2.59 10.30 -11.89
N LEU A 199 -1.66 11.18 -11.50
CA LEU A 199 -1.60 11.76 -10.17
C LEU A 199 -2.20 13.18 -10.14
N PRO A 200 -2.73 13.64 -8.99
CA PRO A 200 -3.15 15.04 -8.83
C PRO A 200 -1.96 15.99 -8.98
N PRO A 201 -2.07 17.11 -9.71
CA PRO A 201 -0.96 18.04 -9.89
C PRO A 201 -0.45 18.58 -8.54
N PRO A 202 0.83 18.95 -8.42
CA PRO A 202 1.38 19.47 -7.16
C PRO A 202 0.57 20.68 -6.65
N ALA A 203 0.15 20.63 -5.39
CA ALA A 203 -0.54 21.70 -4.68
C ALA A 203 -0.41 21.48 -3.16
N ASP A 204 -0.65 22.51 -2.37
CA ASP A 204 -0.48 22.47 -0.90
C ASP A 204 -1.41 21.46 -0.20
N ASP A 205 -2.54 21.12 -0.84
CA ASP A 205 -3.55 20.17 -0.35
C ASP A 205 -3.44 18.79 -1.04
N VAL A 206 -2.26 18.47 -1.59
CA VAL A 206 -1.94 17.19 -2.23
C VAL A 206 -0.90 16.43 -1.43
N LEU A 207 -1.16 15.14 -1.21
CA LEU A 207 -0.21 14.20 -0.61
C LEU A 207 0.05 13.04 -1.58
N ILE A 208 1.33 12.70 -1.80
CA ILE A 208 1.75 11.56 -2.60
C ILE A 208 2.27 10.46 -1.69
N LEU A 209 1.66 9.29 -1.76
CA LEU A 209 2.02 8.11 -0.99
C LEU A 209 2.69 7.09 -1.90
N LEU A 210 3.80 6.52 -1.47
CA LEU A 210 4.54 5.53 -2.23
C LEU A 210 4.81 4.26 -1.43
N CYS A 211 4.58 3.09 -2.04
CA CYS A 211 4.99 1.81 -1.47
C CYS A 211 5.29 0.81 -2.60
N GLY A 212 6.49 0.25 -2.62
CA GLY A 212 6.91 -0.68 -3.67
C GLY A 212 8.38 -1.04 -3.56
N PRO A 213 8.93 -1.77 -4.55
CA PRO A 213 10.34 -2.16 -4.56
C PRO A 213 11.28 -0.95 -4.41
N PRO A 214 12.37 -1.05 -3.62
CA PRO A 214 13.27 0.08 -3.39
C PRO A 214 13.79 0.76 -4.67
N ALA A 215 14.10 -0.04 -5.70
CA ALA A 215 14.54 0.47 -7.00
C ALA A 215 13.47 1.35 -7.66
N MET A 216 12.21 0.90 -7.66
CA MET A 216 11.07 1.67 -8.19
C MET A 216 10.93 3.01 -7.44
N ILE A 217 11.06 3.01 -6.11
CA ILE A 217 10.92 4.24 -5.33
C ILE A 217 12.08 5.20 -5.58
N GLN A 218 13.32 4.73 -5.40
CA GLN A 218 14.50 5.60 -5.36
C GLN A 218 14.98 6.03 -6.75
N ILE A 219 14.95 5.14 -7.73
CA ILE A 219 15.52 5.40 -9.07
C ILE A 219 14.46 6.02 -9.99
N THR A 220 13.20 5.63 -9.81
CA THR A 220 12.12 6.03 -10.72
C THR A 220 11.20 7.07 -10.10
N CYS A 221 10.60 6.79 -8.94
CA CYS A 221 9.52 7.64 -8.44
C CYS A 221 10.00 8.98 -7.90
N LYS A 222 10.96 8.98 -6.97
CA LYS A 222 11.44 10.23 -6.37
C LYS A 222 11.98 11.24 -7.40
N PRO A 223 12.85 10.87 -8.36
CA PRO A 223 13.38 11.83 -9.33
C PRO A 223 12.29 12.40 -10.24
N ASN A 224 11.37 11.57 -10.72
CA ASN A 224 10.30 12.03 -11.61
C ASN A 224 9.27 12.91 -10.89
N LEU A 225 8.92 12.60 -9.64
CA LEU A 225 8.08 13.49 -8.83
C LEU A 225 8.75 14.85 -8.60
N SER A 226 10.05 14.88 -8.31
CA SER A 226 10.78 16.14 -8.17
C SER A 226 10.77 16.96 -9.48
N LEU A 227 11.01 16.31 -10.63
CA LEU A 227 10.94 16.96 -11.95
C LEU A 227 9.53 17.48 -12.29
N LEU A 228 8.49 16.86 -11.74
CA LEU A 228 7.10 17.29 -11.89
C LEU A 228 6.69 18.38 -10.88
N GLY A 229 7.59 18.80 -9.98
CA GLY A 229 7.36 19.90 -9.04
C GLY A 229 6.77 19.50 -7.68
N TYR A 230 6.64 18.21 -7.39
CA TYR A 230 6.25 17.76 -6.05
C TYR A 230 7.39 18.00 -5.07
N GLN A 231 7.10 18.70 -3.98
CA GLN A 231 8.08 18.95 -2.91
C GLN A 231 8.29 17.68 -2.08
N GLU A 232 9.44 17.59 -1.41
CA GLU A 232 9.79 16.41 -0.60
C GLU A 232 8.75 16.16 0.51
N ASP A 233 8.24 17.23 1.12
CA ASP A 233 7.25 17.13 2.18
C ASP A 233 5.85 16.74 1.67
N MET A 234 5.57 16.86 0.37
CA MET A 234 4.36 16.32 -0.26
C MET A 234 4.42 14.81 -0.44
N CYS A 235 5.57 14.18 -0.23
CA CYS A 235 5.77 12.75 -0.49
C CYS A 235 5.98 11.97 0.80
N PHE A 236 5.30 10.83 0.95
CA PHE A 236 5.53 9.87 2.03
C PHE A 236 5.81 8.48 1.46
N ILE A 237 6.87 7.83 1.95
CA ILE A 237 7.27 6.48 1.55
C ILE A 237 7.03 5.56 2.75
N TYR A 238 6.25 4.49 2.53
CA TYR A 238 5.99 3.44 3.52
C TYR A 238 7.20 2.54 3.78
#